data_AF-A0A6A4RMN6-F1
#
_entry.id   AF-A0A6A4RMN6-F1
#
_cell.length_a   1.000
_cell.length_b   1.000
_cell.length_c   1.000
_cell.angle_alpha   90.00
_cell.angle_beta   90.00
_cell.angle_gamma   90.00
#
_symmetry.space_group_name_H-M   'P 1'
#
loop_
_entity.id
_entity.type
_entity.pdbx_description
1 polymer ?
#
loop_
_entity_poly.entity_id
_entity_poly.type
_entity_poly.pdbx_seq_one_letter_code
_entity_poly.pdbx_strand_id
1 'polypeptide(L)'
;MNSLVLVLNGREQQKVTYSTRWLEHVQALVQSRAVLHVAVVLLGNEHCNNAWIGPYLKRNGGFVDLLFLVYDSPWVNDKDVFQWPLGVATYVIIL
;
A
#
# COMPACT_ATOMS: atom_id res chain seq x y z
N MET A 1 16.68 1.54 12.46
CA MET A 1 15.34 1.90 11.93
C MET A 1 15.16 1.11 10.65
N ASN A 2 14.33 0.05 10.68
CA ASN A 2 14.16 -0.84 9.53
C ASN A 2 12.77 -0.62 8.92
N SER A 3 12.64 0.50 8.22
CA SER A 3 11.40 0.89 7.56
C SER A 3 11.45 0.50 6.08
N LEU A 4 10.32 0.03 5.53
CA LEU A 4 10.18 -0.33 4.14
C LEU A 4 9.00 0.42 3.52
N VAL A 5 9.21 0.97 2.32
CA VAL A 5 8.13 1.53 1.50
C VAL A 5 7.93 0.60 0.32
N LEU A 6 6.72 0.06 0.18
CA LEU A 6 6.36 -0.84 -0.91
C LEU A 6 5.49 -0.12 -1.93
N VAL A 7 5.89 -0.16 -3.19
CA VAL A 7 5.14 0.46 -4.29
C VAL A 7 4.40 -0.65 -5.04
N LEU A 8 3.08 -0.63 -5.00
CA LEU A 8 2.22 -1.68 -5.53
C LEU A 8 1.34 -1.17 -6.66
N ASN A 9 1.00 -2.08 -7.56
CA ASN A 9 0.08 -1.81 -8.66
C ASN A 9 -1.16 -2.71 -8.53
N GLY A 10 -2.27 -2.09 -8.14
CA GLY A 10 -3.58 -2.73 -8.00
C GLY A 10 -4.58 -2.32 -9.08
N ARG A 11 -4.14 -1.72 -10.19
CA ARG A 11 -5.03 -1.20 -11.24
C ARG A 11 -5.91 -2.29 -11.85
N GLU A 12 -5.36 -3.49 -12.03
CA GLU A 12 -6.00 -4.64 -12.67
C GLU A 12 -5.82 -5.91 -11.83
N GLN A 13 -6.75 -6.86 -11.94
CA GLN A 13 -6.77 -8.08 -11.12
C GLN A 13 -5.46 -8.88 -11.17
N GLN A 14 -4.84 -8.99 -12.36
CA GLN A 14 -3.57 -9.70 -12.52
C GLN A 14 -2.43 -9.01 -11.73
N LYS A 15 -2.44 -7.67 -11.69
CA LYS A 15 -1.45 -6.87 -10.97
C LYS A 15 -1.69 -6.91 -9.45
N VAL A 16 -2.95 -7.00 -9.02
CA VAL A 16 -3.31 -7.29 -7.63
C VAL A 16 -2.70 -8.61 -7.19
N THR A 17 -2.90 -9.70 -7.95
CA THR A 17 -2.33 -11.02 -7.61
C THR A 17 -0.80 -11.00 -7.51
N TYR A 18 -0.11 -10.22 -8.34
CA TYR A 18 1.34 -10.06 -8.21
C TYR A 18 1.74 -9.23 -6.98
N SER A 19 1.00 -8.14 -6.72
CA SER A 19 1.22 -7.26 -5.58
C SER A 19 1.00 -7.95 -4.23
N THR A 20 0.03 -8.86 -4.12
CA THR A 20 -0.23 -9.60 -2.88
C THR A 20 0.91 -10.55 -2.51
N ARG A 21 1.62 -11.12 -3.48
CA ARG A 21 2.82 -11.95 -3.22
C ARG A 21 3.94 -11.15 -2.56
N TRP A 22 4.10 -9.89 -2.94
CA TRP A 22 5.06 -9.00 -2.28
C TRP A 22 4.65 -8.68 -0.84
N LEU A 23 3.34 -8.49 -0.59
CA LEU A 23 2.84 -8.31 0.77
C LEU A 23 3.08 -9.55 1.64
N GLU A 24 2.84 -10.76 1.12
CA GLU A 24 3.14 -12.01 1.82
C GLU A 24 4.63 -12.12 2.16
N HIS A 25 5.52 -11.77 1.21
CA HIS A 25 6.95 -11.76 1.45
C HIS A 25 7.36 -10.76 2.54
N VAL A 26 6.84 -9.53 2.48
CA VAL A 26 7.14 -8.50 3.48
C VAL A 26 6.57 -8.89 4.85
N GLN A 27 5.41 -9.56 4.89
CA GLN A 27 4.86 -10.07 6.15
C GLN A 27 5.84 -11.03 6.84
N ALA A 28 6.49 -11.92 6.09
CA ALA A 28 7.51 -12.81 6.63
C ALA A 28 8.74 -12.03 7.17
N LEU A 29 9.13 -10.94 6.51
CA LEU A 29 10.19 -10.04 6.98
C LEU A 29 9.80 -9.27 8.26
N VAL A 30 8.54 -8.91 8.41
CA VAL A 30 8.02 -8.30 9.64
C VAL A 30 7.99 -9.32 10.78
N GLN A 31 7.56 -10.55 10.50
CA GLN A 31 7.54 -11.64 11.48
C GLN A 31 8.94 -12.01 11.98
N SER A 32 9.94 -11.98 11.10
CA SER A 32 11.35 -12.19 11.47
C SER A 32 12.01 -10.96 12.12
N ARG A 33 11.26 -9.86 12.29
CA ARG A 33 11.72 -8.55 12.79
C ARG A 33 12.84 -7.92 11.94
N ALA A 34 13.01 -8.37 10.70
CA ALA A 34 13.92 -7.76 9.74
C ALA A 34 13.41 -6.39 9.26
N VAL A 35 12.09 -6.22 9.20
CA VAL A 35 11.39 -4.96 8.94
C VAL A 35 10.47 -4.65 10.11
N LEU A 36 10.45 -3.40 10.58
CA LEU A 36 9.64 -2.97 11.72
C LEU A 36 8.45 -2.10 11.30
N HIS A 37 8.62 -1.30 10.25
CA HIS A 37 7.60 -0.37 9.79
C HIS A 37 7.40 -0.51 8.29
N VAL A 38 6.15 -0.56 7.86
CA VAL A 38 5.81 -0.73 6.45
C VAL A 38 4.81 0.34 6.02
N ALA A 39 5.20 1.11 5.02
CA ALA A 39 4.28 1.97 4.27
C ALA A 39 4.04 1.40 2.88
N VAL A 40 2.84 1.57 2.35
CA VAL A 40 2.47 1.14 0.99
C VAL A 40 2.03 2.35 0.19
N VAL A 41 2.61 2.52 -0.99
CA VAL A 41 2.09 3.40 -2.04
C VAL A 41 1.39 2.52 -3.06
N LEU A 42 0.06 2.63 -3.14
CA LEU A 42 -0.76 1.78 -3.98
C LEU A 42 -1.34 2.57 -5.15
N LEU A 43 -0.90 2.22 -6.36
CA LEU A 43 -1.63 2.54 -7.58
C LEU A 43 -2.93 1.74 -7.59
N GLY A 44 -4.00 2.33 -7.05
CA GLY A 44 -5.30 1.71 -6.89
C GLY A 44 -6.02 1.46 -8.22
N ASN A 45 -7.11 0.73 -8.14
CA ASN A 45 -8.07 0.56 -9.22
C ASN A 45 -8.90 1.85 -9.43
N GLU A 46 -9.11 2.23 -10.69
CA GLU A 46 -9.84 3.45 -11.09
C GLU A 46 -11.32 3.43 -10.71
N HIS A 47 -11.91 2.24 -10.55
CA HIS A 47 -13.29 2.09 -10.07
C HIS A 47 -13.37 1.97 -8.55
N CYS A 48 -12.32 2.39 -7.82
CA CYS A 48 -12.23 2.33 -6.36
C CYS A 48 -12.32 0.91 -5.77
N ASN A 49 -12.13 -0.14 -6.57
CA ASN A 49 -12.15 -1.52 -6.09
C ASN A 49 -10.81 -1.93 -5.46
N ASN A 50 -10.52 -1.38 -4.28
CA ASN A 50 -9.28 -1.62 -3.55
C ASN A 50 -9.50 -2.42 -2.25
N ALA A 51 -10.66 -3.06 -2.09
CA ALA A 51 -11.06 -3.89 -0.93
C ALA A 51 -9.95 -4.86 -0.45
N TRP A 52 -9.21 -5.41 -1.40
CA TRP A 52 -8.21 -6.45 -1.20
C TRP A 52 -7.01 -6.04 -0.33
N ILE A 53 -6.65 -4.74 -0.23
CA ILE A 53 -5.55 -4.29 0.64
C ILE A 53 -5.97 -4.23 2.11
N GLY A 54 -7.29 -4.19 2.38
CA GLY A 54 -7.87 -4.01 3.70
C GLY A 54 -7.28 -4.94 4.78
N PRO A 55 -7.21 -6.27 4.57
CA PRO A 55 -6.68 -7.19 5.58
C PRO A 55 -5.22 -6.94 5.98
N TYR A 56 -4.43 -6.25 5.15
CA TYR A 56 -3.02 -5.96 5.43
C TYR A 56 -2.81 -4.70 6.26
N LEU A 57 -3.82 -3.84 6.40
CA LEU A 57 -3.75 -2.62 7.19
C LEU A 57 -3.72 -2.92 8.69
N LYS A 58 -2.88 -2.21 9.43
CA LYS A 58 -2.71 -2.41 10.87
C LYS A 58 -4.00 -2.24 11.67
N ARG A 59 -4.87 -1.29 11.27
CA ARG A 59 -6.20 -1.11 11.87
C ARG A 59 -7.11 -2.34 11.76
N ASN A 60 -6.84 -3.21 10.79
CA ASN A 60 -7.59 -4.45 10.53
C ASN A 60 -6.84 -5.70 11.01
N GLY A 61 -5.76 -5.54 11.81
CA GLY A 61 -4.93 -6.64 12.31
C GLY A 61 -3.77 -7.03 11.40
N GLY A 62 -3.51 -6.29 10.32
CA GLY A 62 -2.37 -6.49 9.43
C GLY A 62 -1.08 -5.80 9.91
N PHE A 63 -0.10 -5.68 9.00
CA PHE A 63 1.24 -5.16 9.31
C PHE A 63 1.60 -3.83 8.60
N VAL A 64 0.75 -3.33 7.71
CA VAL A 64 0.97 -2.06 7.00
C VAL A 64 0.54 -0.90 7.88
N ASP A 65 1.49 -0.04 8.23
CA ASP A 65 1.28 1.13 9.10
C ASP A 65 0.57 2.27 8.36
N LEU A 66 0.96 2.54 7.11
CA LEU A 66 0.47 3.65 6.30
C LEU A 66 0.16 3.18 4.88
N LEU A 67 -0.97 3.61 4.34
CA LEU A 67 -1.36 3.39 2.95
C LEU A 67 -1.56 4.73 2.25
N PHE A 68 -0.84 4.93 1.15
CA PHE A 68 -1.02 6.05 0.23
C PHE A 68 -1.73 5.56 -1.02
N LEU A 69 -2.97 6.00 -1.25
CA LEU A 69 -3.79 5.62 -2.40
C LEU A 69 -3.70 6.68 -3.49
N VAL A 70 -3.34 6.24 -4.68
CA VAL A 70 -3.01 7.10 -5.81
C VAL A 70 -4.26 7.62 -6.56
N TYR A 71 -5.47 7.15 -6.22
CA TYR A 71 -6.75 7.68 -6.72
C TYR A 71 -7.67 8.13 -5.58
N ASP A 72 -8.65 9.00 -5.90
CA ASP A 72 -9.75 9.35 -5.01
C ASP A 72 -10.37 8.07 -4.44
N SER A 73 -10.48 8.01 -3.11
CA SER A 73 -11.02 6.85 -2.42
C SER A 73 -11.82 7.30 -1.21
N PRO A 74 -13.01 6.71 -0.96
CA PRO A 74 -13.79 7.03 0.23
C PRO A 74 -13.11 6.58 1.53
N TRP A 75 -11.98 5.87 1.44
CA TRP A 75 -11.23 5.38 2.59
C TRP A 75 -10.20 6.36 3.13
N VAL A 76 -9.90 7.44 2.39
CA VAL A 76 -8.97 8.47 2.83
C VAL A 76 -9.47 9.07 4.14
N ASN A 77 -8.60 9.10 5.14
CA ASN A 77 -8.97 9.52 6.49
C ASN A 77 -7.88 10.31 7.23
N ASP A 78 -6.78 10.63 6.55
CA ASP A 78 -5.65 11.43 7.05
C ASP A 78 -5.01 10.89 8.34
N LYS A 79 -5.19 9.60 8.62
CA LYS A 79 -4.61 8.91 9.79
C LYS A 79 -3.71 7.76 9.38
N ASP A 80 -4.27 6.84 8.59
CA ASP A 80 -3.60 5.63 8.12
C ASP A 80 -3.82 5.39 6.63
N VAL A 81 -4.82 6.05 6.03
CA VAL A 81 -5.05 6.07 4.60
C VAL A 81 -4.99 7.51 4.10
N PHE A 82 -3.98 7.79 3.31
CA PHE A 82 -3.73 9.10 2.73
C PHE A 82 -4.00 9.06 1.24
N GLN A 83 -4.51 10.16 0.71
CA GLN A 83 -4.54 10.35 -0.72
C GLN A 83 -3.16 10.76 -1.21
N TRP A 84 -2.64 10.03 -2.19
CA TRP A 84 -1.47 10.45 -2.93
C TRP A 84 -1.90 11.31 -4.12
N PRO A 85 -1.31 12.50 -4.32
CA PRO A 85 -1.72 13.39 -5.38
C PRO A 85 -1.33 12.83 -6.76
N LEU A 86 -2.26 12.18 -7.47
CA LEU A 86 -2.18 12.04 -8.92
C LEU A 86 -2.58 13.38 -9.55
N GLY A 87 -1.62 14.06 -10.17
CA GLY A 87 -1.87 15.30 -10.92
C GLY A 87 -0.73 16.31 -10.90
N VAL A 88 0.29 16.14 -10.05
CA VAL A 88 1.40 17.11 -9.93
C VAL A 88 2.76 16.51 -10.32
N ALA A 89 2.91 15.19 -10.33
CA ALA A 89 4.21 14.56 -10.59
C ALA A 89 4.28 13.91 -11.98
N THR A 90 4.92 14.61 -12.92
CA THR A 90 5.31 14.08 -14.25
C THR A 90 6.38 12.98 -14.15
N TYR A 91 7.14 12.96 -13.06
CA TYR A 91 8.11 11.91 -12.73
C TYR A 91 8.03 11.64 -11.22
N VAL A 92 7.65 10.42 -10.83
CA VAL A 92 7.68 9.98 -9.44
C VAL A 92 8.99 9.23 -9.22
N ILE A 93 9.95 9.88 -8.58
CA ILE A 93 11.14 9.23 -8.02
C ILE A 93 10.85 9.01 -6.54
N ILE A 94 10.89 7.76 -6.10
CA ILE A 94 10.86 7.39 -4.68
C ILE A 94 12.31 7.10 -4.30
N LEU A 95 12.91 8.00 -3.51
CA LEU A 95 14.26 7.84 -2.92
C LEU A 95 14.18 7.03 -1.63
#